data_AF-A0A354HVF4-F1
#
_entry.id   AF-A0A354HVF4-F1
#
_cell.length_a   1.000
_cell.length_b   1.000
_cell.length_c   1.000
_cell.angle_alpha   90.00
_cell.angle_beta   90.00
_cell.angle_gamma   90.00
#
_symmetry.space_group_name_H-M   'P 1'
#
loop_
_entity.id
_entity.type
_entity.pdbx_description
1 polymer ?
#
loop_
_entity_poly.entity_id
_entity_poly.type
_entity_poly.pdbx_seq_one_letter_code
_entity_poly.pdbx_strand_id
1 'polypeptide(L)'
;EGYIQDPGPPGEFTASGSEQEFYYRIGNALFYGIIDRLLFADDHVAIVDYKTNRIPPDGVSALVEAYTPQLRFYALAVGAIYQRPVRAYLQLLRLPPGQQTVEIELSLEKEQELMAQLKEFVAYCLQA
;
A
#
# COMPACT_ATOMS: atom_id res chain seq x y z
N GLU A 1 -23.53 21.75 -5.95
CA GLU A 1 -22.28 21.80 -6.74
C GLU A 1 -21.89 20.38 -7.08
N GLY A 2 -21.59 20.09 -8.35
CA GLY A 2 -21.15 18.75 -8.76
C GLY A 2 -19.73 18.52 -8.25
N TYR A 3 -19.54 17.51 -7.41
CA TYR A 3 -18.23 17.14 -6.90
C TYR A 3 -17.47 16.40 -8.00
N ILE A 4 -16.31 16.91 -8.42
CA ILE A 4 -15.37 16.14 -9.23
C ILE A 4 -14.61 15.24 -8.24
N GLN A 5 -14.68 13.94 -8.47
CA GLN A 5 -13.93 12.95 -7.72
C GLN A 5 -12.44 13.35 -7.68
N ASP A 6 -11.79 13.21 -6.52
CA ASP A 6 -10.35 13.43 -6.40
C ASP A 6 -9.62 12.61 -7.49
N PRO A 7 -8.64 13.20 -8.21
CA PRO A 7 -8.00 12.54 -9.34
C PRO A 7 -7.26 11.25 -8.95
N GLY A 8 -7.01 11.04 -7.65
CA GLY A 8 -6.26 9.91 -7.15
C GLY A 8 -4.77 10.03 -7.43
N PRO A 9 -4.04 8.90 -7.41
CA PRO A 9 -2.62 8.88 -7.73
C PRO A 9 -2.30 9.50 -9.09
N PRO A 10 -1.24 10.31 -9.20
CA PRO A 10 -0.81 10.84 -10.47
C PRO A 10 -0.18 9.74 -11.34
N GLY A 11 -0.59 9.66 -12.60
CA GLY A 11 -0.01 8.75 -13.59
C GLY A 11 -0.94 8.46 -14.76
N GLU A 12 -0.38 7.99 -15.87
CA GLU A 12 -1.14 7.43 -16.99
C GLU A 12 -1.27 5.92 -16.78
N PHE A 13 -2.45 5.48 -16.33
CA PHE A 13 -2.73 4.07 -16.07
C PHE A 13 -3.52 3.45 -17.22
N THR A 14 -3.04 2.33 -17.74
CA THR A 14 -3.62 1.62 -18.89
C THR A 14 -4.51 0.45 -18.46
N ALA A 15 -4.33 -0.07 -17.25
CA ALA A 15 -5.15 -1.12 -16.67
C ALA A 15 -5.32 -0.97 -15.16
N SER A 16 -6.32 -1.63 -14.58
CA SER A 16 -6.53 -1.67 -13.14
C SER A 16 -7.11 -3.01 -12.68
N GLY A 17 -6.73 -3.44 -11.48
CA GLY A 17 -7.37 -4.52 -10.73
C GLY A 17 -7.96 -4.01 -9.43
N SER A 18 -9.06 -4.60 -8.97
CA SER A 18 -9.70 -4.27 -7.70
C SER A 18 -9.82 -5.53 -6.84
N GLU A 19 -9.69 -5.35 -5.52
CA GLU A 19 -9.76 -6.44 -4.52
C GLU A 19 -8.88 -7.64 -4.93
N GLN A 20 -7.64 -7.33 -5.31
CA GLN A 20 -6.72 -8.35 -5.82
C GLN A 20 -6.15 -9.15 -4.64
N GLU A 21 -6.53 -10.42 -4.58
CA GLU A 21 -5.91 -11.39 -3.68
C GLU A 21 -4.44 -11.60 -4.07
N PHE A 22 -3.59 -11.77 -3.07
CA PHE A 22 -2.20 -12.17 -3.25
C PHE A 22 -1.77 -13.16 -2.17
N TYR A 23 -0.75 -13.94 -2.53
CA TYR A 23 -0.06 -14.84 -1.63
C TYR A 23 1.45 -14.56 -1.71
N TYR A 24 2.07 -14.36 -0.55
CA TYR A 24 3.50 -14.06 -0.47
C TYR A 24 4.18 -14.98 0.55
N ARG A 25 5.23 -15.67 0.13
CA ARG A 25 5.90 -16.67 0.97
C ARG A 25 7.19 -16.12 1.56
N ILE A 26 7.33 -16.24 2.88
CA ILE A 26 8.57 -15.94 3.61
C ILE A 26 8.97 -17.19 4.39
N GLY A 27 10.02 -17.87 3.93
CA GLY A 27 10.40 -19.18 4.46
C GLY A 27 9.24 -20.17 4.35
N ASN A 28 8.81 -20.72 5.49
CA ASN A 28 7.71 -21.69 5.56
C ASN A 28 6.34 -21.04 5.79
N ALA A 29 6.27 -19.73 6.03
CA ALA A 29 5.01 -19.01 6.21
C ALA A 29 4.45 -18.50 4.87
N LEU A 30 3.14 -18.63 4.69
CA LEU A 30 2.41 -18.05 3.57
C LEU A 30 1.53 -16.92 4.08
N PHE A 31 1.82 -15.70 3.64
CA PHE A 31 1.00 -14.53 3.89
C PHE A 31 -0.07 -14.44 2.80
N TYR A 32 -1.30 -14.17 3.23
CA TYR A 32 -2.43 -13.90 2.35
C TYR A 32 -2.92 -12.48 2.61
N GLY A 33 -3.31 -11.77 1.56
CA GLY A 33 -3.92 -10.46 1.68
C GLY A 33 -4.73 -10.10 0.44
N ILE A 34 -5.46 -9.00 0.56
CA ILE A 34 -6.28 -8.42 -0.50
C ILE A 34 -5.85 -6.96 -0.64
N ILE A 35 -5.55 -6.54 -1.86
CA ILE A 35 -5.22 -5.15 -2.19
C ILE A 35 -6.45 -4.49 -2.79
N ASP A 36 -6.93 -3.39 -2.21
CA ASP A 36 -8.13 -2.68 -2.66
C ASP A 36 -8.07 -2.33 -4.16
N ARG A 37 -6.92 -1.80 -4.60
CA ARG A 37 -6.72 -1.39 -5.99
C ARG A 37 -5.26 -1.48 -6.42
N LEU A 38 -5.07 -2.01 -7.62
CA LEU A 38 -3.84 -1.94 -8.39
C LEU A 38 -4.09 -1.13 -9.67
N LEU A 39 -3.20 -0.21 -9.99
CA LEU A 39 -3.19 0.56 -11.24
C LEU A 39 -1.88 0.26 -11.97
N PHE A 40 -1.97 -0.05 -13.26
CA PHE A 40 -0.82 -0.40 -14.07
C PHE A 40 -0.51 0.76 -15.02
N ALA A 41 0.67 1.36 -14.85
CA ALA A 41 1.25 2.30 -15.81
C ALA A 41 2.28 1.57 -16.69
N ASP A 42 2.97 2.28 -17.58
CA ASP A 42 4.02 1.72 -18.44
C ASP A 42 5.36 1.49 -17.72
N ASP A 43 5.62 2.24 -16.64
CA ASP A 43 6.88 2.20 -15.87
C ASP A 43 6.73 1.63 -14.46
N HIS A 44 5.52 1.63 -13.88
CA HIS A 44 5.27 1.17 -12.51
C HIS A 44 3.90 0.53 -12.32
N VAL A 45 3.72 -0.08 -11.15
CA VAL A 45 2.41 -0.48 -10.60
C VAL A 45 2.12 0.39 -9.38
N ALA A 46 0.95 1.00 -9.32
CA ALA A 46 0.50 1.77 -8.17
C ALA A 46 -0.51 0.98 -7.34
N ILE A 47 -0.27 0.91 -6.04
CA ILE A 47 -1.20 0.37 -5.04
C ILE A 47 -1.99 1.53 -4.47
N VAL A 48 -3.31 1.40 -4.38
CA VAL A 48 -4.17 2.37 -3.68
C VAL A 48 -4.98 1.64 -2.62
N ASP A 49 -4.88 2.11 -1.39
CA ASP A 49 -5.65 1.62 -0.25
C ASP A 49 -6.61 2.75 0.22
N TYR A 50 -7.90 2.45 0.30
CA TYR A 50 -8.92 3.47 0.59
C TYR A 50 -9.29 3.46 2.07
N LYS A 51 -9.27 4.64 2.70
CA LYS A 51 -9.58 4.80 4.11
C LYS A 51 -10.64 5.86 4.35
N THR A 52 -11.67 5.47 5.09
CA THR A 52 -12.80 6.32 5.51
C THR A 52 -12.68 6.79 6.96
N ASN A 53 -11.48 6.68 7.54
CA ASN A 53 -11.18 7.10 8.91
C ASN A 53 -11.50 8.58 9.12
N ARG A 54 -11.91 8.93 10.35
CA ARG A 54 -11.93 10.34 10.77
C ARG A 54 -10.51 10.86 10.82
N ILE A 55 -10.30 12.07 10.31
CA ILE A 55 -8.99 12.73 10.39
C ILE A 55 -8.79 13.19 11.83
N PRO A 56 -7.70 12.77 12.51
CA PRO A 56 -7.38 13.24 13.85
C PRO A 56 -7.22 14.77 13.92
N PRO A 57 -7.42 15.39 15.10
CA PRO A 57 -7.17 16.82 15.29
C PRO A 57 -5.74 17.25 14.90
N ASP A 58 -4.76 16.37 15.14
CA ASP A 58 -3.34 16.61 14.84
C ASP A 58 -2.99 16.32 13.36
N GLY A 59 -4.00 16.07 12.53
CA GLY A 59 -3.86 15.85 11.09
C GLY A 59 -3.67 14.40 10.68
N VAL A 60 -3.20 14.21 9.43
CA VAL A 60 -3.19 12.89 8.76
C VAL A 60 -2.00 12.01 9.16
N SER A 61 -0.97 12.58 9.77
CA SER A 61 0.31 11.90 10.00
C SER A 61 0.16 10.59 10.77
N ALA A 62 -0.66 10.59 11.83
CA ALA A 62 -0.90 9.39 12.63
C ALA A 62 -1.60 8.27 11.83
N LEU A 63 -2.49 8.62 10.89
CA LEU A 63 -3.11 7.64 10.00
C LEU A 63 -2.09 7.09 9.00
N VAL A 64 -1.28 7.97 8.41
CA VAL A 64 -0.23 7.58 7.46
C VAL A 64 0.75 6.64 8.12
N GLU A 65 1.22 6.95 9.33
CA GLU A 65 2.12 6.09 10.11
C GLU A 65 1.48 4.71 10.39
N ALA A 66 0.23 4.69 10.83
CA ALA A 66 -0.48 3.45 11.13
C ALA A 66 -0.66 2.53 9.91
N TYR A 67 -0.90 3.09 8.72
CA TYR A 67 -1.11 2.32 7.48
C TYR A 67 0.17 2.07 6.67
N THR A 68 1.27 2.75 6.98
CA THR A 68 2.56 2.60 6.27
C THR A 68 3.08 1.15 6.27
N PRO A 69 3.11 0.41 7.39
CA PRO A 69 3.60 -0.97 7.39
C PRO A 69 2.82 -1.89 6.43
N GLN A 70 1.49 -1.75 6.40
CA GLN A 70 0.61 -2.52 5.49
C GLN A 70 0.92 -2.20 4.03
N LEU A 71 1.00 -0.92 3.67
CA LEU A 71 1.26 -0.49 2.30
C LEU A 71 2.68 -0.87 1.84
N ARG A 72 3.67 -0.84 2.72
CA ARG A 72 5.02 -1.35 2.42
C ARG A 72 5.02 -2.85 2.19
N PHE A 73 4.24 -3.61 2.96
CA PHE A 73 4.11 -5.05 2.73
C PHE A 73 3.42 -5.36 1.40
N TYR A 74 2.36 -4.63 1.06
CA TYR A 74 1.73 -4.76 -0.26
C TYR A 74 2.72 -4.40 -1.37
N ALA A 75 3.51 -3.34 -1.21
CA ALA A 75 4.51 -2.96 -2.20
C ALA A 75 5.58 -4.03 -2.42
N LEU A 76 6.09 -4.62 -1.33
CA LEU A 76 7.02 -5.74 -1.38
C LEU A 76 6.41 -6.94 -2.15
N ALA A 77 5.19 -7.34 -1.83
CA ALA A 77 4.52 -8.46 -2.48
C ALA A 77 4.25 -8.18 -3.97
N VAL A 78 3.72 -7.01 -4.30
CA VAL A 78 3.41 -6.60 -5.68
C VAL A 78 4.69 -6.48 -6.51
N GLY A 79 5.76 -5.91 -5.96
CA GLY A 79 7.04 -5.80 -6.64
C GLY A 79 7.60 -7.18 -6.98
N ALA A 80 7.47 -8.15 -6.08
CA ALA A 80 7.88 -9.53 -6.32
C ALA A 80 6.95 -10.27 -7.31
N ILE A 81 5.65 -10.02 -7.31
CA ILE A 81 4.68 -10.69 -8.20
C ILE A 81 4.80 -10.17 -9.63
N TYR A 82 4.81 -8.85 -9.80
CA TYR A 82 4.77 -8.22 -11.12
C TYR A 82 6.16 -7.91 -11.67
N GLN A 83 7.23 -7.97 -10.87
CA GLN A 83 8.62 -7.68 -11.26
C GLN A 83 8.75 -6.27 -11.86
N ARG A 84 8.10 -5.29 -11.23
CA ARG A 84 8.06 -3.88 -11.66
C ARG A 84 8.23 -2.94 -10.48
N PRO A 85 8.70 -1.70 -10.71
CA PRO A 85 8.68 -0.65 -9.71
C PRO A 85 7.26 -0.45 -9.16
N VAL A 86 7.17 -0.21 -7.86
CA VAL A 86 5.88 -0.02 -7.17
C VAL A 86 5.82 1.36 -6.53
N ARG A 87 4.65 1.99 -6.61
CA ARG A 87 4.29 3.17 -5.82
C ARG A 87 3.09 2.81 -4.95
N ALA A 88 3.01 3.34 -3.74
CA ALA A 88 1.95 3.01 -2.79
C ALA A 88 1.27 4.27 -2.29
N TYR A 89 -0.05 4.27 -2.29
CA TYR A 89 -0.85 5.44 -1.95
C TYR A 89 -1.94 5.09 -0.94
N LEU A 90 -2.10 5.96 0.05
CA LEU A 90 -3.22 5.97 0.96
C LEU A 90 -4.24 7.02 0.50
N GLN A 91 -5.47 6.60 0.21
CA GLN A 91 -6.56 7.48 -0.19
C GLN A 91 -7.48 7.77 1.02
N LEU A 92 -7.32 8.95 1.62
CA LEU A 92 -8.08 9.43 2.77
C LEU A 92 -9.35 10.17 2.33
N LEU A 93 -10.46 9.45 2.26
CA LEU A 93 -11.72 9.92 1.66
C LEU A 93 -12.45 11.02 2.44
N ARG A 94 -11.98 11.37 3.65
CA ARG A 94 -12.53 12.46 4.47
C ARG A 94 -11.77 13.79 4.34
N LEU A 95 -10.75 13.85 3.49
CA LEU A 95 -10.08 15.11 3.16
C LEU A 95 -10.80 15.81 1.99
N PRO A 96 -10.64 17.14 1.86
CA PRO A 96 -11.11 17.86 0.68
C PRO A 96 -10.51 17.32 -0.63
N PRO A 97 -11.17 17.51 -1.79
CA PRO A 97 -10.57 17.24 -3.09
C PRO A 97 -9.17 17.84 -3.24
N GLY A 98 -8.27 17.09 -3.89
CA GLY A 98 -6.89 17.49 -4.11
C GLY A 98 -5.98 17.27 -2.89
N GLN A 99 -6.52 16.78 -1.78
CA GLN A 99 -5.75 16.48 -0.56
C GLN A 99 -5.94 15.03 -0.10
N GLN A 100 -6.71 14.21 -0.82
CA GLN A 100 -7.08 12.87 -0.37
C GLN A 100 -5.97 11.84 -0.56
N THR A 101 -5.04 12.06 -1.49
CA THR A 101 -3.99 11.09 -1.82
C THR A 101 -2.69 11.42 -1.10
N VAL A 102 -2.18 10.45 -0.34
CA VAL A 102 -0.85 10.50 0.28
C VAL A 102 0.00 9.37 -0.28
N GLU A 103 1.14 9.70 -0.87
CA GLU A 103 2.12 8.69 -1.29
C GLU A 103 2.97 8.23 -0.10
N ILE A 104 3.15 6.92 0.02
CA ILE A 104 3.98 6.32 1.06
C ILE A 104 5.41 6.19 0.55
N GLU A 105 6.36 6.64 1.36
CA GLU A 105 7.78 6.48 1.06
C GLU A 105 8.18 4.99 1.06
N LEU A 106 8.67 4.56 -0.09
CA LEU A 106 9.29 3.27 -0.32
C LEU A 106 10.79 3.47 -0.59
N SER A 107 11.63 2.75 0.13
CA SER A 107 13.08 2.73 -0.07
C SER A 107 13.63 1.34 0.20
N LEU A 108 14.81 1.04 -0.36
CA LEU A 108 15.48 -0.24 -0.13
C LEU A 108 15.76 -0.47 1.36
N GLU A 109 16.12 0.58 2.10
CA GLU A 109 16.34 0.51 3.54
C GLU A 109 15.06 0.09 4.29
N LYS A 110 13.92 0.73 3.97
CA LYS A 110 12.63 0.43 4.60
C LYS A 110 12.09 -0.95 4.23
N GLU A 111 12.36 -1.39 3.00
CA GLU A 111 12.05 -2.76 2.57
C GLU A 111 12.87 -3.79 3.35
N GLN A 112 14.16 -3.56 3.54
CA GLN A 112 15.03 -4.43 4.33
C GLN A 112 14.63 -4.48 5.80
N GLU A 113 14.32 -3.32 6.41
CA GLU A 113 13.78 -3.24 7.78
C GLU A 113 12.50 -4.07 7.92
N LEU A 114 11.53 -3.90 7.00
CA LEU A 114 10.28 -4.66 7.01
C LEU A 114 10.53 -6.16 6.86
N MET A 115 11.39 -6.56 5.92
CA MET A 115 11.72 -7.96 5.69
C MET A 115 12.37 -8.61 6.92
N ALA A 116 13.21 -7.87 7.65
CA ALA A 116 13.79 -8.35 8.90
C ALA A 116 12.70 -8.59 9.97
N GLN A 117 11.79 -7.63 10.16
CA GLN A 117 10.67 -7.75 11.10
C GLN A 117 9.74 -8.91 10.74
N LEU A 118 9.43 -9.10 9.45
CA LEU A 118 8.60 -10.22 9.00
C LEU A 118 9.27 -11.57 9.25
N LYS A 119 10.59 -11.69 9.04
CA LYS A 119 11.33 -12.92 9.34
C LYS A 119 11.32 -13.24 10.84
N GLU A 120 11.49 -12.23 11.69
CA GLU A 120 11.39 -12.38 13.13
C GLU A 120 9.98 -12.82 13.55
N PHE A 121 8.95 -12.19 13.00
CA PHE A 121 7.55 -12.57 13.24
C PHE A 121 7.26 -14.01 12.81
N VAL A 122 7.73 -14.43 11.62
CA VAL A 122 7.59 -15.82 11.15
C VAL A 122 8.31 -16.78 12.09
N ALA A 123 9.53 -16.46 12.53
CA ALA A 123 10.26 -17.29 13.48
C ALA A 123 9.53 -17.42 14.81
N TYR A 124 8.95 -16.33 15.32
CA TYR A 124 8.13 -16.33 16.53
C TYR A 124 6.90 -17.24 16.39
N CYS A 125 6.16 -17.13 15.28
CA CYS A 125 4.97 -17.96 15.04
C CYS A 125 5.29 -19.45 14.89
N LEU A 126 6.48 -19.81 14.42
CA LEU A 126 6.91 -21.21 14.24
C LEU A 126 7.50 -21.83 15.51
N GLN A 127 7.74 -21.04 16.56
CA GLN A 127 8.18 -21.52 17.88
C GLN A 127 7.00 -21.84 18.82
N ALA A 128 5.78 -21.44 18.44
CA ALA A 128 4.52 -21.75 19.12
C ALA A 128 3.90 -23.05 18.59
#